data_AF-J2ZZ73-F1
#
_entry.id   AF-J2ZZ73-F1
#
_cell.length_a   1.000
_cell.length_b   1.000
_cell.length_c   1.000
_cell.angle_alpha   90.00
_cell.angle_beta   90.00
_cell.angle_gamma   90.00
#
_symmetry.space_group_name_H-M   'P 1'
#
loop_
_entity.id
_entity.type
_entity.pdbx_description
1 polymer ?
#
loop_
_entity_poly.entity_id
_entity_poly.type
_entity_poly.pdbx_seq_one_letter_code
_entity_poly.pdbx_strand_id
1 'polypeptide(L)'
;MLYLLVKAAASGVIIALVSEIARRQPGFGALVASLPLISILGMIWLWRDTHDVGRMATHVEATFWYVLPSLPMFLLVPALLRRGIGFWPALLTGCGVTIGLYLAMTAVGPRFGLKL
;
A
#
# COMPACT_ATOMS: atom_id res chain seq x y z
N MET A 1 1.09 -19.76 -16.61
CA MET A 1 2.40 -19.44 -15.97
C MET A 1 3.05 -18.18 -16.55
N LEU A 2 3.24 -18.10 -17.88
CA LEU A 2 3.86 -16.93 -18.54
C LEU A 2 3.16 -15.59 -18.18
N TYR A 3 1.83 -15.58 -18.15
CA TYR A 3 1.06 -14.40 -17.75
C TYR A 3 1.36 -13.92 -16.32
N LEU A 4 1.55 -14.84 -15.37
CA LEU A 4 1.92 -14.51 -13.99
C LEU A 4 3.35 -13.97 -13.89
N LEU A 5 4.28 -14.58 -14.63
CA LEU A 5 5.67 -14.11 -14.74
C LEU A 5 5.73 -12.68 -15.30
N VAL A 6 4.89 -12.35 -16.29
CA VAL A 6 4.79 -10.99 -16.81
C VAL A 6 4.25 -10.01 -15.77
N LYS A 7 3.22 -10.38 -14.96
CA LYS A 7 2.76 -9.48 -13.87
C LYS A 7 3.89 -9.21 -12.87
N ALA A 8 4.61 -10.26 -12.49
CA ALA A 8 5.67 -10.20 -11.51
C ALA A 8 6.85 -9.35 -12.01
N ALA A 9 7.30 -9.57 -13.25
CA ALA A 9 8.38 -8.80 -13.86
C ALA A 9 8.03 -7.32 -13.98
N ALA A 10 6.82 -6.98 -14.45
CA ALA A 10 6.36 -5.60 -14.56
C ALA A 10 6.30 -4.90 -13.18
N SER A 11 5.81 -5.61 -12.16
CA SER A 11 5.76 -5.09 -10.79
C SER A 11 7.16 -4.87 -10.21
N GLY A 12 8.09 -5.81 -10.46
CA GLY A 12 9.49 -5.70 -10.04
C GLY A 12 10.22 -4.52 -10.69
N VAL A 13 9.98 -4.26 -11.98
CA VAL A 13 10.52 -3.09 -12.68
C VAL A 13 10.05 -1.79 -12.02
N ILE A 14 8.77 -1.69 -11.65
CA ILE A 14 8.24 -0.50 -10.96
C ILE A 14 8.93 -0.31 -9.60
N ILE A 15 9.07 -1.36 -8.81
CA ILE A 15 9.75 -1.29 -7.51
C ILE A 15 11.22 -0.85 -7.67
N ALA A 16 11.91 -1.38 -8.68
CA ALA A 16 13.29 -1.02 -8.98
C ALA A 16 13.40 0.47 -9.37
N LEU A 17 12.52 0.97 -10.23
CA LEU A 17 12.48 2.38 -10.63
C LEU A 17 12.21 3.31 -9.44
N VAL A 18 11.22 2.99 -8.60
CA VAL A 18 10.92 3.77 -7.38
C VAL A 18 12.12 3.81 -6.44
N SER A 19 12.79 2.66 -6.25
CA SER A 19 13.97 2.55 -5.37
C SER A 19 15.15 3.37 -5.90
N GLU A 20 15.40 3.35 -7.21
CA GLU A 20 16.46 4.14 -7.85
C GLU A 20 16.19 5.64 -7.74
N ILE A 21 14.94 6.06 -8.00
CA ILE A 21 14.51 7.46 -7.90
C ILE A 21 14.66 7.95 -6.46
N ALA A 22 14.16 7.19 -5.47
CA ALA A 22 14.26 7.55 -4.06
C ALA A 22 15.71 7.65 -3.58
N ARG A 23 16.62 6.83 -4.12
CA ARG A 23 18.06 6.90 -3.80
C ARG A 23 18.70 8.20 -4.31
N ARG A 24 18.31 8.69 -5.48
CA ARG A 24 18.86 9.93 -6.07
C ARG A 24 18.18 11.19 -5.55
N GLN A 25 16.86 11.15 -5.37
CA GLN A 25 16.02 12.28 -4.98
C GLN A 25 14.94 11.82 -4.00
N PRO A 26 15.18 11.85 -2.68
CA PRO A 26 14.25 11.32 -1.68
C PRO A 26 12.85 11.95 -1.74
N GLY A 27 12.75 13.26 -2.01
CA GLY A 27 11.47 13.96 -2.13
C GLY A 27 10.65 13.52 -3.34
N PHE A 28 11.29 13.36 -4.51
CA PHE A 28 10.62 12.84 -5.70
C PHE A 28 10.31 11.34 -5.55
N GLY A 29 11.20 10.60 -4.87
CA GLY A 29 10.94 9.22 -4.47
C GLY A 29 9.70 9.06 -3.60
N ALA A 30 9.48 9.97 -2.64
CA ALA A 30 8.27 9.98 -1.81
C ALA A 30 7.00 10.29 -2.62
N LEU A 31 7.08 11.19 -3.61
CA LEU A 31 5.97 11.47 -4.53
C LEU A 31 5.62 10.26 -5.40
N VAL A 32 6.63 9.59 -5.97
CA VAL A 32 6.38 8.40 -6.80
C VAL A 32 5.92 7.22 -5.93
N ALA A 33 6.44 7.09 -4.70
CA ALA A 33 6.02 6.05 -3.76
C ALA A 33 4.60 6.28 -3.20
N SER A 34 4.11 7.53 -3.15
CA SER A 34 2.74 7.83 -2.73
C SER A 34 1.71 7.56 -3.83
N LEU A 35 2.14 7.45 -5.09
CA LEU A 35 1.27 7.01 -6.17
C LEU A 35 0.89 5.54 -5.94
N PRO A 36 -0.41 5.18 -6.02
CA PRO A 36 -0.86 3.81 -5.81
C PRO A 36 -0.61 2.96 -7.07
N LEU A 37 0.62 2.94 -7.60
CA LEU A 37 0.98 2.27 -8.85
C LEU A 37 0.65 0.78 -8.82
N ILE A 38 0.92 0.12 -7.68
CA ILE A 38 0.57 -1.29 -7.47
C ILE A 38 -0.96 -1.46 -7.51
N SER A 39 -1.72 -0.59 -6.85
CA SER A 39 -3.18 -0.66 -6.88
C SER A 39 -3.74 -0.38 -8.27
N ILE A 40 -3.20 0.60 -9.00
CA ILE A 40 -3.60 0.91 -10.38
C ILE A 40 -3.37 -0.30 -11.28
N LEU A 41 -2.21 -0.97 -11.16
CA LEU A 41 -1.98 -2.22 -11.86
C LEU A 41 -3.00 -3.27 -11.42
N GLY A 42 -3.22 -3.50 -10.12
CA GLY A 42 -4.23 -4.44 -9.64
C GLY A 42 -5.60 -4.21 -10.27
N MET A 43 -6.03 -2.95 -10.34
CA MET A 43 -7.28 -2.51 -10.95
C MET A 43 -7.35 -2.76 -12.46
N ILE A 44 -6.30 -2.42 -13.22
CA ILE A 44 -6.24 -2.66 -14.67
C ILE A 44 -6.41 -4.15 -14.97
N TRP A 45 -5.76 -5.00 -14.18
CA TRP A 45 -5.77 -6.44 -14.39
C TRP A 45 -7.11 -7.04 -13.93
N LEU A 46 -7.65 -6.60 -12.79
CA LEU A 46 -8.98 -7.00 -12.33
C LEU A 46 -10.05 -6.63 -13.36
N TRP A 47 -9.99 -5.41 -13.90
CA TRP A 47 -10.89 -4.96 -14.95
C TRP A 47 -10.76 -5.81 -16.21
N ARG A 48 -9.54 -6.07 -16.67
CA ARG A 48 -9.27 -6.92 -17.84
C ARG A 48 -9.78 -8.35 -17.65
N ASP A 49 -9.68 -8.89 -16.43
CA ASP A 49 -10.04 -10.28 -16.15
C ASP A 49 -11.55 -10.45 -15.92
N THR A 50 -12.24 -9.43 -15.39
CA THR A 50 -13.66 -9.56 -14.97
C THR A 50 -14.64 -8.69 -15.72
N HIS A 51 -14.24 -7.49 -16.16
CA HIS A 51 -15.10 -6.42 -16.69
C HIS A 51 -16.33 -6.12 -15.81
N ASP A 52 -16.26 -6.44 -14.51
CA ASP A 52 -17.37 -6.30 -13.56
C ASP A 52 -17.25 -4.98 -12.80
N VAL A 53 -18.20 -4.09 -13.06
CA VAL A 53 -18.27 -2.75 -12.45
C VAL A 53 -18.48 -2.83 -10.94
N GLY A 54 -19.34 -3.73 -10.45
CA GLY A 54 -19.65 -3.86 -9.03
C GLY A 54 -18.46 -4.38 -8.23
N ARG A 55 -17.75 -5.36 -8.80
CA ARG A 55 -16.53 -5.90 -8.20
C ARG A 55 -15.40 -4.89 -8.18
N MET A 56 -15.24 -4.13 -9.26
CA MET A 56 -14.25 -3.07 -9.35
C MET A 56 -14.55 -1.93 -8.35
N ALA A 57 -15.80 -1.49 -8.25
CA ALA A 57 -16.22 -0.46 -7.29
C ALA A 57 -15.94 -0.89 -5.84
N THR A 58 -16.32 -2.12 -5.47
CA THR A 58 -16.05 -2.67 -4.14
C THR A 58 -14.56 -2.77 -3.86
N HIS A 59 -13.75 -3.18 -4.84
CA HIS A 59 -12.30 -3.28 -4.68
C HIS A 59 -11.63 -1.92 -4.44
N VAL A 60 -12.05 -0.89 -5.19
CA VAL A 60 -11.54 0.49 -5.02
C VAL A 60 -11.96 1.06 -3.67
N GLU A 61 -13.22 0.87 -3.28
CA GLU A 61 -13.75 1.34 -2.00
C GLU A 61 -13.03 0.68 -0.82
N ALA A 62 -12.86 -0.65 -0.85
CA ALA A 62 -12.10 -1.37 0.16
C ALA A 62 -10.64 -0.89 0.22
N THR A 63 -10.00 -0.67 -0.94
CA THR A 63 -8.62 -0.15 -1.00
C THR A 63 -8.51 1.22 -0.33
N PHE A 64 -9.47 2.13 -0.55
CA PHE A 64 -9.50 3.43 0.11
C PHE A 64 -9.53 3.28 1.64
N TRP A 65 -10.42 2.41 2.12
CA TRP A 65 -10.54 2.14 3.55
C TRP A 65 -9.25 1.58 4.13
N TYR A 66 -8.61 0.60 3.49
CA TYR A 66 -7.33 0.04 3.96
C TYR A 66 -6.13 1.00 3.89
N VAL A 67 -6.18 2.05 3.08
CA VAL A 67 -5.12 3.07 3.06
C VAL A 67 -5.09 3.87 4.35
N LEU A 68 -6.24 4.24 4.92
CA LEU A 68 -6.33 5.05 6.14
C LEU A 68 -5.52 4.47 7.33
N PRO A 69 -5.68 3.19 7.72
CA PRO A 69 -4.93 2.62 8.82
C PRO A 69 -3.42 2.43 8.52
N SER A 70 -2.98 2.57 7.27
CA SER A 70 -1.55 2.56 6.91
C SER A 70 -0.87 3.92 7.08
N LEU A 71 -1.63 5.03 7.05
CA LEU A 71 -1.10 6.39 7.16
C LEU A 71 -0.30 6.66 8.45
N PRO A 72 -0.73 6.19 9.64
CA PRO A 72 0.01 6.46 10.88
C PRO A 72 1.46 6.01 10.86
N MET A 73 1.79 4.93 10.16
CA MET A 73 3.16 4.43 10.02
C MET A 73 4.08 5.48 9.36
N PHE A 74 3.59 6.22 8.35
CA PHE A 74 4.37 7.25 7.66
C PHE A 74 4.72 8.45 8.56
N LEU A 75 4.04 8.64 9.68
CA LEU A 75 4.37 9.64 10.70
C LEU A 75 5.16 9.03 11.87
N LEU A 76 4.81 7.80 12.26
CA LEU A 76 5.41 7.12 13.40
C LEU A 76 6.88 6.76 13.14
N VAL A 77 7.19 6.15 11.99
CA VAL A 77 8.57 5.74 11.65
C VAL A 77 9.53 6.94 11.67
N PRO A 78 9.29 8.07 10.97
CA PRO A 78 10.19 9.22 11.06
C PRO A 78 10.23 9.83 12.47
N ALA A 79 9.14 9.80 13.23
CA ALA A 79 9.15 10.28 14.61
C ALA A 79 10.06 9.42 15.52
N LEU A 80 10.01 8.10 15.39
CA LEU A 80 10.88 7.17 16.14
C LEU A 80 12.35 7.33 15.72
N LEU A 81 12.63 7.43 14.41
CA LEU A 81 13.97 7.67 13.89
C LEU A 81 14.56 8.99 14.41
N ARG A 82 13.78 10.07 14.45
CA ARG A 82 14.18 11.38 15.01
C ARG A 82 14.43 11.34 16.52
N ARG A 83 13.90 10.33 17.23
CA ARG A 83 14.14 10.09 18.66
C ARG A 83 15.35 9.18 18.92
N GLY A 84 16.11 8.82 17.88
CA GLY A 84 17.30 7.97 18.00
C GLY A 84 17.02 6.48 18.06
N ILE A 85 15.78 6.04 17.83
CA ILE A 85 15.46 4.61 17.73
C ILE A 85 16.00 4.08 16.41
N GLY A 86 16.66 2.92 16.45
CA GLY A 86 17.22 2.28 15.25
C GLY A 86 16.15 1.98 14.19
N PHE A 87 16.59 1.88 12.92
CA PHE A 87 15.70 1.67 11.77
C PHE A 87 14.81 0.44 11.90
N TRP A 88 15.39 -0.72 12.22
CA TRP A 88 14.63 -1.98 12.29
C TRP A 88 13.55 -1.96 13.38
N PRO A 89 13.82 -1.56 14.64
CA PRO A 89 12.77 -1.37 15.64
C PRO A 89 11.69 -0.36 15.22
N ALA A 90 12.09 0.77 14.62
CA ALA A 90 11.13 1.79 14.16
C ALA A 90 10.20 1.23 13.08
N LEU A 91 10.74 0.48 12.11
CA LEU A 91 9.98 -0.18 11.06
C LEU A 91 9.04 -1.24 11.63
N LEU A 92 9.53 -2.14 12.49
CA LEU A 92 8.72 -3.19 13.11
C LEU A 92 7.56 -2.60 13.93
N THR A 93 7.81 -1.52 14.65
CA THR A 93 6.77 -0.81 15.41
C THR A 93 5.72 -0.23 14.46
N GLY A 94 6.16 0.42 13.37
CA GLY A 94 5.27 0.91 12.32
C GLY A 94 4.39 -0.19 11.71
N CYS A 95 4.99 -1.32 11.33
CA CYS A 95 4.27 -2.48 10.80
C CYS A 95 3.28 -3.06 11.83
N GLY A 96 3.70 -3.20 13.08
CA GLY A 96 2.84 -3.70 14.16
C GLY A 96 1.62 -2.81 14.39
N VAL A 97 1.80 -1.48 14.38
CA VAL A 97 0.69 -0.52 14.47
C VAL A 97 -0.24 -0.65 13.27
N THR A 98 0.28 -0.70 12.04
CA THR A 98 -0.54 -0.86 10.84
C THR A 98 -1.36 -2.15 10.88
N ILE A 99 -0.75 -3.29 11.28
CA ILE A 99 -1.46 -4.57 11.41
C ILE A 99 -2.58 -4.46 12.45
N GLY A 100 -2.30 -3.88 13.62
CA GLY A 100 -3.31 -3.67 14.67
C GLY A 100 -4.49 -2.82 14.17
N LEU A 101 -4.20 -1.75 13.43
CA LEU A 101 -5.22 -0.88 12.85
C LEU A 101 -6.00 -1.57 11.72
N TYR A 102 -5.36 -2.41 10.90
CA TYR A 102 -6.04 -3.21 9.88
C TYR A 102 -7.01 -4.19 10.54
N LEU A 103 -6.58 -4.90 11.59
CA LEU A 103 -7.44 -5.81 12.34
C LEU A 103 -8.63 -5.09 13.00
N ALA A 104 -8.38 -3.90 13.57
CA ALA A 104 -9.45 -3.08 14.12
C ALA A 104 -10.45 -2.66 13.02
N MET A 105 -9.94 -2.25 11.86
CA MET A 105 -10.77 -1.84 10.73
C MET A 105 -11.61 -2.98 10.17
N THR A 106 -11.05 -4.17 9.98
CA THR A 106 -11.81 -5.32 9.48
C THR A 106 -12.82 -5.83 10.50
N ALA A 107 -12.53 -5.74 11.80
CA ALA A 107 -13.45 -6.18 12.85
C ALA A 107 -14.60 -5.18 13.09
N VAL A 108 -14.32 -3.88 12.98
CA VAL A 108 -15.27 -2.82 13.36
C VAL A 108 -15.93 -2.18 12.14
N GLY A 109 -15.23 -2.05 11.02
CA GLY A 109 -15.74 -1.42 9.80
C GLY A 109 -17.03 -2.01 9.25
N PRO A 110 -17.23 -3.35 9.22
CA PRO A 110 -18.50 -3.93 8.81
C PRO A 110 -19.68 -3.51 9.69
N ARG A 111 -19.44 -3.19 10.98
CA ARG A 111 -20.48 -2.71 11.90
C ARG A 111 -20.97 -1.30 11.54
N PHE A 112 -20.17 -0.55 10.80
CA PHE A 112 -20.50 0.77 10.26
C PHE A 112 -20.99 0.70 8.80
N GLY A 113 -21.24 -0.49 8.26
CA GLY A 113 -21.72 -0.69 6.89
C GLY A 113 -20.62 -0.59 5.82
N LEU A 114 -19.34 -0.61 6.20
CA LEU A 114 -18.24 -0.60 5.25
C LEU A 114 -18.13 -1.95 4.54
N LYS A 115 -18.01 -1.91 3.21
CA LYS A 115 -17.74 -3.09 2.37
C LYS A 115 -16.21 -3.29 2.30
N LEU A 116 -15.70 -4.11 3.21
CA LEU A 116 -14.26 -4.38 3.43
C LEU A 116 -13.85 -5.77 2.95
#